data_AF-A0A9J5ZDP8-F1
#
_entry.id   AF-A0A9J5ZDP8-F1
#
_cell.length_a   1.000
_cell.length_b   1.000
_cell.length_c   1.000
_cell.angle_alpha   90.00
_cell.angle_beta   90.00
_cell.angle_gamma   90.00
#
_symmetry.space_group_name_H-M   'P 1'
#
loop_
_entity.id
_entity.type
_entity.pdbx_description
1 polymer ?
#
loop_
_entity_poly.entity_id
_entity_poly.type
_entity_poly.pdbx_seq_one_letter_code
_entity_poly.pdbx_strand_id
1 'polypeptide(L)' 'MRGKLNKMSEKRNIRDHKHPDIPSEMQDKHRSNLYKLPRKSSFARVRNRCIYMGRPHFVYEFF' A
#
# COMPACT_ATOMS: atom_id res chain seq x y z
N MET A 1 -6.91 11.19 -7.62
CA MET A 1 -5.53 11.19 -7.05
C MET A 1 -5.00 9.83 -6.59
N ARG A 2 -5.80 8.74 -6.59
CA ARG A 2 -5.36 7.41 -6.10
C ARG A 2 -4.58 6.55 -7.12
N GLY A 3 -4.61 6.89 -8.42
CA GLY A 3 -4.05 6.02 -9.47
C GLY A 3 -2.56 5.67 -9.33
N LYS A 4 -1.71 6.61 -8.90
CA LYS A 4 -0.28 6.33 -8.64
C LYS A 4 -0.07 5.42 -7.42
N LEU A 5 -0.93 5.56 -6.41
CA LEU A 5 -0.90 4.72 -5.22
C LEU A 5 -1.38 3.30 -5.54
N ASN A 6 -2.48 3.16 -6.28
CA ASN A 6 -3.02 1.86 -6.72
C ASN A 6 -1.94 1.06 -7.47
N LYS A 7 -1.31 1.67 -8.48
CA LYS A 7 -0.20 1.04 -9.23
C LYS A 7 0.99 0.64 -8.35
N MET A 8 1.33 1.42 -7.33
CA MET A 8 2.44 1.07 -6.41
C MET A 8 2.04 0.05 -5.34
N SER A 9 0.77 0.03 -4.94
CA SER A 9 0.25 -0.91 -3.95
C SER A 9 0.11 -2.32 -4.52
N GLU A 10 -0.33 -2.45 -5.77
CA GLU A 10 -0.36 -3.73 -6.50
C GLU A 10 1.04 -4.32 -6.62
N LYS A 11 2.03 -3.48 -6.97
CA LYS A 11 3.45 -3.86 -6.98
C LYS A 11 3.99 -4.29 -5.63
N ARG A 12 3.41 -3.84 -4.51
CA ARG A 12 3.79 -4.30 -3.15
C ARG A 12 3.15 -5.65 -2.84
N ASN A 13 1.87 -5.86 -3.14
CA ASN A 13 1.18 -7.14 -2.91
C ASN A 13 1.90 -8.32 -3.59
N ILE A 14 2.40 -8.13 -4.81
CA ILE A 14 3.15 -9.17 -5.54
C ILE A 14 4.50 -9.49 -4.87
N ARG A 15 5.09 -8.53 -4.16
CA ARG A 15 6.41 -8.67 -3.51
C ARG A 15 6.31 -9.03 -2.04
N ASP A 16 5.10 -9.12 -1.50
CA ASP A 16 4.90 -9.46 -0.11
C ASP A 16 5.33 -10.90 0.16
N HIS A 17 6.12 -11.07 1.21
CA HIS A 17 6.70 -12.36 1.62
C HIS A 17 5.66 -13.43 1.97
N LYS A 18 4.39 -13.04 2.15
CA LYS A 18 3.30 -13.97 2.44
C LYS A 18 2.77 -14.68 1.19
N HIS A 19 3.32 -14.40 0.00
CA HIS A 19 2.92 -15.12 -1.21
C HIS A 19 3.38 -16.59 -1.11
N PRO A 20 2.46 -17.57 -1.24
CA PRO A 20 2.78 -18.98 -1.05
C PRO A 20 3.76 -19.55 -2.10
N ASP A 21 3.93 -18.86 -3.23
CA ASP A 21 4.71 -19.35 -4.39
C ASP A 21 6.17 -18.86 -4.43
N ILE A 22 6.65 -18.18 -3.39
CA ILE A 22 8.02 -17.60 -3.38
C ILE A 22 8.99 -18.56 -2.66
N PRO A 23 10.02 -19.08 -3.37
CA PRO A 23 11.07 -19.89 -2.76
C PRO A 23 11.80 -19.13 -1.64
N SER A 24 12.16 -19.84 -0.56
CA SER A 24 12.79 -19.23 0.63
C SER A 24 14.04 -18.40 0.31
N GLU A 25 14.85 -18.84 -0.66
CA GLU A 25 16.08 -18.15 -1.08
C GLU A 25 15.81 -16.76 -1.69
N MET A 26 14.63 -16.55 -2.29
CA MET A 26 14.27 -15.26 -2.88
C MET A 26 13.57 -14.32 -1.87
N GLN A 27 13.16 -14.80 -0.71
CA GLN A 27 12.40 -14.02 0.28
C GLN A 27 13.17 -12.78 0.76
N ASP A 28 14.47 -12.88 0.97
CA ASP A 28 15.29 -11.74 1.39
C ASP A 28 15.48 -10.69 0.29
N LYS A 29 15.55 -11.13 -0.98
CA LYS A 29 15.54 -10.22 -2.14
C LYS A 29 14.20 -9.48 -2.22
N HIS A 30 13.08 -10.16 -1.98
CA HIS A 30 11.76 -9.53 -1.92
C HIS A 30 11.65 -8.51 -0.76
N ARG A 31 12.13 -8.86 0.43
CA ARG A 31 12.18 -7.95 1.60
C ARG A 31 12.99 -6.69 1.29
N SER A 32 14.22 -6.84 0.81
CA SER A 32 15.08 -5.69 0.47
C SER A 32 14.46 -4.79 -0.62
N ASN A 33 13.77 -5.38 -1.61
CA ASN A 33 13.05 -4.64 -2.64
C ASN A 33 11.82 -3.88 -2.11
N LEU A 34 11.14 -4.40 -1.08
CA LEU A 34 10.05 -3.68 -0.40
C LEU A 34 10.57 -2.48 0.37
N TYR A 35 11.70 -2.61 1.08
CA TYR A 35 12.29 -1.50 1.85
C TYR A 35 12.76 -0.33 0.97
N LYS A 36 13.17 -0.60 -0.28
CA LYS A 36 13.56 0.43 -1.25
C LYS A 36 12.38 1.25 -1.78
N LEU A 37 11.14 0.79 -1.61
CA LEU A 37 9.97 1.53 -2.08
C LEU A 37 9.69 2.75 -1.19
N PRO A 38 9.18 3.86 -1.78
CA PRO A 38 8.78 5.01 -0.99
C PRO A 38 7.76 4.64 0.09
N ARG A 39 7.94 5.11 1.33
CA ARG A 39 7.03 4.78 2.47
C ARG A 39 5.57 5.13 2.17
N LYS A 40 5.31 6.16 1.37
CA LYS A 40 3.97 6.61 0.93
C LYS A 40 3.30 5.68 -0.09
N SER A 41 3.96 4.59 -0.52
CA SER A 41 3.38 3.58 -1.41
C SER A 41 2.34 2.67 -0.73
N SER A 42 2.16 2.78 0.59
CA SER A 42 1.24 1.96 1.37
C SER A 42 -0.17 2.53 1.53
N PHE A 43 -1.19 1.70 1.27
CA PHE A 43 -2.59 2.03 1.56
C PHE A 43 -2.82 2.25 3.04
N ALA A 44 -2.10 1.56 3.92
CA ALA A 44 -2.18 1.76 5.37
C ALA A 44 -1.80 3.19 5.79
N ARG A 45 -1.16 3.98 4.92
CA ARG A 45 -0.85 5.40 5.17
C ARG A 45 -1.89 6.36 4.61
N VAL A 46 -2.82 5.88 3.79
CA VAL A 46 -3.94 6.71 3.32
C VAL A 46 -4.94 6.80 4.45
N ARG A 47 -5.30 8.03 4.84
CA ARG A 47 -6.45 8.28 5.71
C ARG A 47 -7.65 8.66 4.86
N ASN A 48 -8.79 8.05 5.14
CA ASN A 48 -10.07 8.50 4.64
C ASN A 48 -10.41 9.84 5.30
N ARG A 49 -10.65 10.85 4.46
CA ARG A 49 -11.04 12.21 4.87
C ARG A 49 -12.32 12.57 4.14
N CYS A 50 -13.15 13.41 4.76
CA CYS A 50 -14.37 13.91 4.14
C CYS A 50 -14.04 14.62 2.81
N ILE A 51 -14.80 14.33 1.75
CA ILE A 51 -14.56 14.86 0.40
C ILE A 51 -14.85 16.36 0.34
N TYR A 52 -15.87 16.81 1.07
CA TYR A 52 -16.29 18.22 1.09
C TYR A 52 -15.41 19.09 1.99
N MET A 53 -15.15 18.63 3.22
CA MET A 53 -14.51 19.45 4.27
C MET A 53 -13.07 19.03 4.58
N GLY A 54 -12.58 17.90 4.06
CA GLY A 54 -11.26 17.36 4.39
C GLY A 54 -11.11 16.86 5.84
N ARG A 55 -12.22 16.82 6.59
CA ARG A 55 -12.24 16.47 8.02
C ARG A 55 -11.76 15.01 8.23
N PRO A 56 -10.84 14.76 9.17
CA PRO A 56 -10.20 13.44 9.31
C PRO A 56 -10.98 12.42 10.16
N HIS A 57 -11.96 12.87 10.93
CA HIS A 57 -12.78 12.02 11.81
C HIS A 57 -14.26 12.17 11.46
N PHE A 58 -15.06 11.14 11.79
CA PHE A 58 -16.50 11.08 11.52
C PHE A 58 -16.83 11.21 10.03
N VAL A 59 -16.04 10.54 9.20
CA VAL A 59 -16.27 10.46 7.75
C VAL A 59 -17.15 9.25 7.50
N TYR A 60 -18.31 9.45 6.88
CA TYR A 60 -19.11 8.36 6.36
C TYR A 60 -18.46 7.82 5.09
N GLU A 61 -18.32 6.50 4.99
CA GLU A 61 -17.63 5.86 3.87
C GLU A 61 -18.40 5.95 2.54
N PHE A 62 -19.72 6.15 2.61
CA PHE A 62 -20.63 6.17 1.46
C PHE A 62 -20.83 7.55 0.82
N PHE A 63 -20.34 8.64 1.44
CA PHE A 63 -20.61 10.02 1.00
C PHE A 63 -19.35 10.78 0.59
#